data_AF-A0AAV2RJJ5-F1
#
_entry.id   AF-A0AAV2RJJ5-F1
#
_cell.length_a   1.000
_cell.length_b   1.000
_cell.length_c   1.000
_cell.angle_alpha   90.00
_cell.angle_beta   90.00
_cell.angle_gamma   90.00
#
_symmetry.space_group_name_H-M   'P 1'
#
loop_
_entity.id
_entity.type
_entity.pdbx_description
1 polymer ?
#
loop_
_entity_poly.entity_id
_entity_poly.type
_entity_poly.pdbx_seq_one_letter_code
_entity_poly.pdbx_strand_id
1 'polypeptide(L)'
;QVMELVDQILNVLGGLGGGPGGPGKDYVALNHVRDSLIAPRDRKTKHTIWEKAVKFISHNESRVRRDIESVGGEDCDVWRWVSAIPSSPSAHSPGSAAPRPLAKTWQGQAFESLETTHNLPHISPTSSLKIRNMFDCE
;
A
#
# COMPACT_ATOMS: atom_id res chain seq x y z
N GLN A 1 14.89 -7.07 -22.31
CA GLN A 1 15.66 -5.93 -21.77
C GLN A 1 14.82 -4.96 -20.95
N VAL A 2 13.97 -4.07 -21.51
CA VAL A 2 13.20 -3.11 -20.67
C VAL A 2 12.22 -3.83 -19.74
N MET A 3 11.38 -4.73 -20.28
CA MET A 3 10.40 -5.48 -19.48
C MET A 3 11.05 -6.43 -18.46
N GLU A 4 12.22 -6.97 -18.80
CA GLU A 4 13.03 -7.81 -17.92
C GLU A 4 13.58 -7.00 -16.74
N LEU A 5 14.07 -5.78 -16.99
CA LEU A 5 14.50 -4.87 -15.93
C LEU A 5 13.31 -4.44 -15.06
N VAL A 6 12.13 -4.22 -15.65
CA VAL A 6 10.89 -3.94 -14.91
C VAL A 6 10.56 -5.10 -13.97
N ASP A 7 10.57 -6.34 -14.45
CA ASP A 7 10.27 -7.52 -13.64
C ASP A 7 11.27 -7.67 -12.47
N GLN A 8 12.57 -7.46 -12.74
CA GLN A 8 13.60 -7.43 -11.70
C GLN A 8 13.35 -6.34 -10.65
N ILE A 9 12.96 -5.13 -11.08
CA ILE A 9 12.57 -4.03 -10.18
C ILE A 9 11.39 -4.45 -9.30
N LEU A 10 10.35 -5.04 -9.89
CA LEU A 10 9.15 -5.45 -9.17
C LEU A 10 9.43 -6.57 -8.18
N ASN A 11 10.32 -7.50 -8.51
CA ASN A 11 10.72 -8.56 -7.59
C ASN A 11 11.49 -8.00 -6.39
N VAL A 12 12.40 -7.03 -6.61
CA VAL A 12 13.10 -6.34 -5.52
C VAL A 12 12.13 -5.56 -4.64
N LEU A 13 11.21 -4.81 -5.24
CA LEU A 13 10.22 -4.03 -4.49
C LEU A 13 9.21 -4.90 -3.75
N GLY A 14 8.74 -5.99 -4.36
CA GLY A 14 7.80 -6.94 -3.76
C GLY A 14 8.45 -7.79 -2.66
N GLY A 15 9.72 -8.16 -2.82
CA GLY A 15 10.49 -8.87 -1.79
C GLY A 15 10.83 -8.00 -0.58
N LEU A 16 11.11 -6.71 -0.80
CA LEU A 16 11.45 -5.76 0.27
C LEU A 16 10.22 -5.12 0.92
N GLY A 17 9.15 -4.85 0.15
CA GLY A 17 7.95 -4.12 0.59
C GLY A 17 6.68 -4.97 0.75
N GLY A 18 6.71 -6.27 0.41
CA GLY A 18 5.56 -7.18 0.49
C GLY A 18 5.63 -8.25 1.58
N GLY A 19 6.71 -8.26 2.38
CA GLY A 19 6.88 -9.23 3.47
C GLY A 19 6.02 -8.88 4.69
N PRO A 20 5.20 -9.80 5.24
CA PRO A 20 4.26 -9.53 6.34
C PRO A 20 4.91 -9.37 7.74
N GLY A 21 6.13 -8.80 7.85
CA GLY A 21 6.87 -8.89 9.12
C GLY A 21 7.99 -7.90 9.42
N GLY A 22 8.13 -6.79 8.70
CA GLY A 22 9.19 -5.81 8.96
C GLY A 22 8.67 -4.46 9.47
N PRO A 23 8.79 -4.12 10.76
CA PRO A 23 8.53 -2.76 11.20
C PRO A 23 9.69 -1.86 10.72
N GLY A 24 9.44 -0.99 9.73
CA GLY A 24 10.23 0.24 9.66
C GLY A 24 10.44 0.91 8.31
N LYS A 25 10.18 0.29 7.15
CA LYS A 25 10.30 0.99 5.86
C LYS A 25 9.47 0.28 4.79
N ASP A 26 8.24 0.75 4.58
CA ASP A 26 7.42 0.34 3.42
C ASP A 26 7.92 0.99 2.11
N TYR A 27 9.04 1.70 2.15
CA TYR A 27 9.61 2.46 1.05
C TYR A 27 11.06 2.09 0.80
N VAL A 28 11.46 2.11 -0.47
CA VAL A 28 12.81 1.84 -0.94
C VAL A 28 13.28 3.02 -1.79
N ALA A 29 14.44 3.58 -1.47
CA ALA A 29 15.01 4.67 -2.27
C ALA A 29 15.28 4.21 -3.71
N LEU A 30 14.94 5.05 -4.68
CA LEU A 30 15.12 4.74 -6.10
C LEU A 30 16.58 4.42 -6.44
N ASN A 31 17.51 5.15 -5.81
CA ASN A 31 18.95 4.91 -5.92
C ASN A 31 19.35 3.53 -5.43
N HIS A 32 18.77 3.05 -4.33
CA HIS A 32 19.08 1.72 -3.79
C HIS A 32 18.62 0.60 -4.73
N VAL A 33 17.43 0.73 -5.35
CA VAL A 33 16.93 -0.24 -6.33
C VAL A 33 17.82 -0.26 -7.57
N ARG A 34 18.19 0.90 -8.09
CA ARG A 34 19.11 1.02 -9.23
C ARG A 34 20.44 0.34 -8.96
N ASP A 35 20.99 0.57 -7.77
CA ASP A 35 22.31 0.08 -7.37
C ASP A 35 22.32 -1.42 -7.09
N SER A 36 21.19 -1.97 -6.65
CA SER A 36 21.01 -3.41 -6.45
C SER A 36 20.93 -4.18 -7.78
N LEU A 37 20.38 -3.57 -8.83
CA LEU A 37 20.13 -4.22 -10.12
C LEU A 37 21.22 -3.95 -11.16
N ILE A 38 21.88 -2.79 -11.10
CA ILE A 38 22.83 -2.34 -12.12
C ILE A 38 24.21 -2.20 -11.48
N ALA A 39 25.10 -3.12 -11.84
CA ALA A 39 26.51 -3.05 -11.46
C ALA A 39 27.12 -1.69 -11.88
N PRO A 40 28.04 -1.11 -11.08
CA PRO A 40 28.62 0.22 -11.35
C PRO A 40 29.20 0.37 -12.76
N ARG A 41 29.74 -0.71 -13.33
CA ARG A 41 30.33 -0.76 -14.67
C ARG A 41 29.32 -0.48 -15.80
N ASP A 42 28.06 -0.90 -15.62
CA ASP A 42 27.04 -0.83 -16.66
C ASP A 42 26.11 0.39 -16.53
N ARG A 43 26.31 1.23 -15.51
CA ARG A 43 25.38 2.34 -15.19
C ARG A 43 25.18 3.33 -16.32
N LYS A 44 26.21 3.58 -17.14
CA LYS A 44 26.12 4.49 -18.28
C LYS A 44 25.31 3.86 -19.43
N THR A 45 25.62 2.61 -19.76
CA THR A 45 25.00 1.89 -20.87
C THR A 45 23.53 1.54 -20.59
N LYS A 46 23.21 1.15 -19.35
CA LYS A 46 21.85 0.76 -18.94
C LYS A 46 20.99 1.95 -18.49
N HIS A 47 21.50 3.17 -18.50
CA HIS A 47 20.77 4.36 -18.07
C HIS A 47 19.47 4.57 -18.86
N THR A 48 19.55 4.50 -20.20
CA THR A 48 18.38 4.70 -21.06
C THR A 48 17.33 3.62 -20.87
N ILE A 49 17.74 2.39 -20.57
CA ILE A 49 16.83 1.28 -20.28
C ILE A 49 16.17 1.49 -18.90
N TRP A 50 16.94 1.97 -17.91
CA TRP A 50 16.45 2.33 -16.59
C TRP A 50 15.37 3.42 -16.65
N GLU A 51 15.61 4.52 -17.35
CA GLU A 51 14.62 5.60 -17.52
C GLU A 51 13.32 5.10 -18.18
N LYS A 52 13.44 4.25 -19.20
CA LYS A 52 12.29 3.62 -19.85
C LYS A 52 11.51 2.72 -18.89
N ALA A 53 12.21 1.93 -18.07
CA ALA A 53 11.59 1.07 -17.06
C ALA A 53 10.87 1.88 -15.97
N VAL A 54 11.52 2.93 -15.45
CA VAL A 54 10.95 3.86 -14.46
C VAL A 54 9.70 4.56 -14.99
N LYS A 55 9.72 4.97 -16.27
CA LYS A 55 8.55 5.55 -16.95
C LYS A 55 7.44 4.51 -17.10
N PHE A 56 7.77 3.29 -17.50
CA PHE A 56 6.81 2.20 -17.68
C PHE A 56 6.10 1.85 -16.37
N ILE A 57 6.85 1.65 -15.29
CA ILE A 57 6.29 1.37 -13.95
C ILE A 57 5.34 2.49 -13.53
N SER A 58 5.75 3.75 -13.71
CA SER A 58 4.91 4.90 -13.34
C SER A 58 3.56 4.99 -14.06
N HIS A 59 3.46 4.42 -15.28
CA HIS A 59 2.23 4.48 -16.09
C HIS A 59 1.41 3.19 -16.02
N ASN A 60 2.05 2.04 -15.78
CA ASN A 60 1.43 0.73 -15.96
C ASN A 60 1.41 -0.13 -14.69
N GLU A 61 2.18 0.19 -13.65
CA GLU A 61 2.22 -0.59 -12.42
C GLU A 61 1.51 0.16 -11.30
N SER A 62 0.34 -0.33 -10.88
CA SER A 62 -0.46 0.26 -9.81
C SER A 62 0.03 -0.11 -8.42
N ARG A 63 0.81 -1.19 -8.27
CA ARG A 63 1.33 -1.66 -6.98
C ARG A 63 2.52 -0.82 -6.48
N VAL A 64 3.08 0.06 -7.30
CA VAL A 64 4.25 0.87 -6.94
C VAL A 64 3.87 2.34 -6.99
N ARG A 65 3.99 3.04 -5.87
CA ARG A 65 3.82 4.48 -5.78
C ARG A 65 5.19 5.16 -5.68
N ARG A 66 5.42 6.18 -6.51
CA ARG A 66 6.58 7.10 -6.38
C ARG A 66 6.22 8.24 -5.45
N ASP A 67 7.07 8.49 -4.47
CA ASP A 67 6.93 9.58 -3.51
C ASP A 67 8.29 10.23 -3.23
N ILE A 68 8.27 11.41 -2.61
CA ILE A 68 9.48 12.10 -2.13
C ILE A 68 9.46 12.03 -0.61
N GLU A 69 10.52 11.49 -0.01
CA GLU A 69 10.63 11.36 1.45
C GLU A 69 11.96 11.97 1.94
N SER A 70 11.89 12.74 3.02
CA SER A 70 13.07 13.35 3.64
C SER A 70 13.84 12.30 4.43
N VAL A 71 14.99 11.88 3.92
CA VAL A 71 15.88 10.91 4.57
C VAL A 71 17.12 11.67 5.04
N GLY A 72 17.26 11.85 6.36
CA GLY A 72 18.42 12.55 6.91
C GLY A 72 18.47 14.05 6.61
N GLY A 73 17.33 14.67 6.28
CA GLY A 73 17.23 16.10 5.96
C GLY A 73 17.31 16.42 4.46
N GLU A 74 17.47 15.41 3.60
CA GLU A 74 17.45 15.56 2.14
C GLU A 74 16.24 14.84 1.54
N ASP A 75 15.58 15.50 0.59
CA ASP A 75 14.44 14.95 -0.14
C ASP A 75 14.91 13.90 -1.16
N CYS A 76 14.46 12.66 -0.97
CA CYS A 76 14.84 11.52 -1.80
C CYS A 76 13.63 10.92 -2.51
N ASP A 77 13.79 10.59 -3.80
CA ASP A 77 12.82 9.78 -4.53
C ASP A 77 12.76 8.36 -3.95
N VAL A 78 11.58 7.97 -3.48
CA VAL A 78 11.30 6.65 -2.91
C VAL A 78 10.18 5.95 -3.66
N TRP A 79 10.25 4.61 -3.68
CA TRP A 79 9.20 3.73 -4.16
C TRP A 79 8.57 2.99 -3.00
N ARG A 80 7.24 3.08 -2.91
CA ARG A 80 6.43 2.41 -1.90
C ARG A 80 5.62 1.31 -2.56
N TRP A 81 5.69 0.10 -2.01
CA TRP A 81 4.82 -0.98 -2.45
C TRP A 81 3.43 -0.75 -1.85
N VAL A 82 2.45 -0.47 -2.72
CA VAL A 82 1.05 -0.35 -2.35
C VAL A 82 0.51 -1.76 -2.22
N SER A 83 0.61 -2.33 -1.01
CA SER A 83 -0.15 -3.52 -0.67
C SER A 83 -1.64 -3.17 -0.81
N ALA A 84 -2.41 -3.99 -1.53
CA ALA A 84 -3.85 -3.80 -1.68
C ALA A 84 -4.61 -3.94 -0.35
N ILE A 85 -3.92 -4.28 0.73
CA ILE A 85 -4.44 -4.36 2.09
C ILE A 85 -3.98 -3.09 2.81
N PRO A 86 -4.90 -2.25 3.33
CA PRO A 86 -4.50 -1.08 4.11
C PRO A 86 -3.80 -1.55 5.38
N SER A 87 -2.47 -1.50 5.39
CA SER A 87 -1.69 -1.49 6.63
C SER A 87 -2.03 -0.20 7.35
N SER A 88 -2.93 -0.31 8.33
CA SER A 88 -3.26 0.78 9.25
C SER A 88 -1.96 1.38 9.79
N PRO A 89 -1.80 2.72 9.84
CA PRO A 89 -0.65 3.30 10.51
C PRO A 89 -0.64 2.80 11.95
N SER A 90 0.49 2.22 12.34
CA SER A 90 0.73 1.67 13.68
C SER A 90 0.47 2.76 14.72
N ALA A 91 -0.61 2.60 15.48
CA ALA A 91 -0.87 3.39 16.67
C ALA A 91 0.27 3.15 17.65
N HIS A 92 0.93 4.22 18.05
CA HIS A 92 1.95 4.17 19.09
C HIS A 92 1.22 3.85 20.40
N SER A 93 1.32 2.62 20.88
CA SER A 93 0.92 2.23 22.24
C SER A 93 1.77 1.03 22.67
N PRO A 94 2.55 1.12 23.76
CA PRO A 94 3.30 -0.01 24.27
C PRO A 94 2.37 -0.91 25.10
N GLY A 95 2.38 -2.20 24.78
CA GLY A 95 1.86 -3.23 25.68
C GLY A 95 0.53 -3.86 25.27
N SER A 96 0.57 -4.84 24.37
CA SER A 96 -0.20 -6.08 24.54
C SER A 96 0.29 -7.14 23.53
N ALA A 97 0.44 -8.37 24.00
CA ALA A 97 0.98 -9.49 23.25
C ALA A 97 -0.10 -10.17 22.39
N ALA A 98 0.08 -10.15 21.05
CA ALA A 98 -0.53 -11.02 20.02
C ALA A 98 -2.07 -11.05 19.86
N PRO A 99 -2.66 -11.56 18.75
CA PRO A 99 -2.09 -12.00 17.46
C PRO A 99 -2.53 -11.13 16.25
N ARG A 100 -1.79 -11.28 15.14
CA ARG A 100 -1.93 -10.67 13.79
C ARG A 100 -3.32 -10.16 13.38
N PRO A 101 -3.42 -8.98 12.71
CA PRO A 101 -4.68 -8.54 12.12
C PRO A 101 -4.98 -9.33 10.83
N LEU A 102 -6.14 -9.99 10.86
CA LEU A 102 -6.85 -10.55 9.73
C LEU A 102 -6.98 -9.49 8.61
N ALA A 103 -6.67 -9.89 7.38
CA ALA A 103 -6.77 -9.04 6.21
C ALA A 103 -8.15 -8.38 6.14
N LYS A 104 -8.16 -7.05 6.20
CA LYS A 104 -9.37 -6.22 6.06
C LYS A 104 -9.77 -6.20 4.59
N THR A 105 -10.66 -7.12 4.21
CA THR A 105 -11.39 -7.08 2.93
C THR A 105 -12.53 -6.06 3.04
N TRP A 106 -13.05 -5.57 1.91
CA TRP A 106 -14.04 -4.50 1.72
C TRP A 106 -15.42 -4.73 2.38
N GLN A 107 -15.45 -4.94 3.70
CA GLN A 107 -16.66 -4.99 4.50
C GLN A 107 -16.52 -3.87 5.54
N GLY A 108 -17.19 -2.75 5.27
CA GLY A 108 -17.04 -1.51 6.02
C GLY A 108 -17.24 -1.70 7.52
N GLN A 109 -16.18 -1.48 8.29
CA GLN A 109 -16.28 -1.30 9.73
C GLN A 109 -16.56 0.18 9.98
N ALA A 110 -17.81 0.59 9.75
CA ALA A 110 -18.23 1.99 9.94
C ALA A 110 -18.37 2.38 11.42
N PHE A 111 -18.25 1.44 12.35
CA PHE A 111 -18.26 1.69 13.80
C PHE A 111 -17.37 0.68 14.52
N GLU A 112 -16.54 1.18 15.43
CA GLU A 112 -15.83 0.36 16.39
C GLU A 112 -16.84 -0.18 17.42
N SER A 113 -16.70 -1.46 17.75
CA SER A 113 -17.42 -2.23 18.76
C SER A 113 -18.41 -1.43 19.63
N LEU A 114 -19.70 -1.75 19.50
CA LEU A 114 -20.84 -1.13 20.18
C LEU A 114 -20.72 -1.09 21.73
N GLU A 115 -19.78 -1.82 22.32
CA GLU A 115 -19.66 -1.97 23.77
C GLU A 115 -18.99 -0.78 24.49
N THR A 116 -18.46 0.24 23.79
CA THR A 116 -17.78 1.40 24.44
C THR A 116 -18.45 2.76 24.18
N THR A 117 -19.57 2.82 23.47
CA THR A 117 -20.26 4.10 23.18
C THR A 117 -21.41 4.37 24.17
N HIS A 118 -21.07 4.84 25.37
CA HIS A 118 -22.03 5.32 26.38
C HIS A 118 -22.89 6.53 25.92
N ASN A 119 -22.60 7.13 24.76
CA ASN A 119 -23.26 8.35 24.29
C ASN A 119 -24.09 8.19 22.99
N LEU A 120 -24.44 6.97 22.57
CA LEU A 120 -25.32 6.78 21.42
C LEU A 120 -26.81 6.80 21.84
N PRO A 121 -27.69 7.58 21.19
CA PRO A 121 -29.13 7.49 21.44
C PRO A 121 -29.65 6.11 21.01
N HIS A 122 -30.42 5.46 21.89
CA HIS A 122 -30.91 4.08 21.78
C HIS A 122 -31.90 3.84 20.61
N ILE A 123 -32.22 4.84 19.79
CA ILE A 123 -33.22 4.76 18.72
C ILE A 123 -32.72 5.54 17.50
N SER A 124 -32.59 4.87 16.35
CA SER A 124 -32.30 5.51 15.08
C SER A 124 -33.53 6.30 14.58
N PRO A 125 -33.42 7.60 14.27
CA PRO A 125 -34.58 8.44 13.92
C PRO A 125 -35.06 8.28 12.46
N THR A 126 -34.42 7.43 11.66
CA THR A 126 -34.85 7.21 10.27
C THR A 126 -35.84 6.05 10.22
N SER A 127 -37.12 6.35 10.01
CA SER A 127 -38.08 5.35 9.52
C SER A 127 -37.59 4.92 8.14
N SER A 128 -36.84 3.82 8.07
CA SER A 128 -36.42 3.24 6.80
C SER A 128 -37.68 2.89 6.02
N LEU A 129 -37.93 3.59 4.92
CA LEU A 129 -39.02 3.29 4.00
C LEU A 129 -38.87 1.83 3.55
N LYS A 130 -39.66 0.94 4.15
CA LYS A 130 -39.67 -0.47 3.83
C LYS A 130 -40.38 -0.62 2.49
N ILE A 131 -39.60 -0.77 1.41
CA ILE A 131 -40.16 -1.05 0.08
C ILE A 131 -40.86 -2.40 0.17
N ARG A 132 -42.20 -2.37 0.14
CA ARG A 132 -43.00 -3.58 0.00
C ARG A 132 -43.02 -3.94 -1.48
N ASN A 133 -42.49 -5.11 -1.78
CA ASN A 133 -42.84 -5.96 -2.91
C ASN A 133 -43.48 -5.25 -4.12
N MET A 134 -42.67 -4.64 -4.98
CA MET A 134 -43.09 -4.03 -6.26
C MET A 134 -43.12 -5.04 -7.42
N PHE A 135 -43.53 -6.28 -7.16
CA PHE A 135 -43.75 -7.26 -8.22
C PHE A 135 -45.22 -7.68 -8.17
N ASP A 136 -46.08 -6.84 -8.73
CA ASP A 136 -47.36 -7.32 -9.25
C ASP A 136 -47.07 -7.97 -10.60
N CYS A 137 -47.33 -9.27 -10.68
CA CYS A 137 -47.35 -10.00 -11.94
C CYS A 137 -48.73 -9.80 -12.58
N GLU A 138 -48.77 -9.11 -13.73
CA GLU A 138 -49.70 -9.44 -14.81
C GLU A 138 -48.91 -9.80 -16.07
#